data_AF-A0A4Z1NYS5-F1
#
_entry.id   AF-A0A4Z1NYS5-F1
#
_cell.length_a   1.000
_cell.length_b   1.000
_cell.length_c   1.000
_cell.angle_alpha   90.00
_cell.angle_beta   90.00
_cell.angle_gamma   90.00
#
_symmetry.space_group_name_H-M   'P 1'
#
loop_
_entity.id
_entity.type
_entity.pdbx_description
1 polymer ?
#
loop_
_entity_poly.entity_id
_entity_poly.type
_entity_poly.pdbx_seq_one_letter_code
_entity_poly.pdbx_strand_id
1 'polypeptide(L)'
;MHLWYADTETTFQQYFTYENQKEWIKQDLWRGMNGHAGVGCYSWLPGTTTYAMFVNQDNVVETWWKDTDSNVASTTSHPVNSWQNATNASIPNAYPSTSLGYTSYFYHLHSDSTIRGYNLSFSAENTSIIDEIVVTDGKGPVKFLNGTHMTVSAVDAGLLVFAQTVGDDVTLFLRGTGVGTGRVWTSLGLGVDLV
;
A
#
# COMPACT_ATOMS: atom_id res chain seq x y z
N MET A 1 -1.82 2.78 -17.52
CA MET A 1 -1.02 1.96 -16.60
C MET A 1 0.08 2.83 -16.00
N HIS A 2 0.33 2.68 -14.71
CA HIS A 2 1.45 3.32 -14.03
C HIS A 2 2.31 2.22 -13.39
N LEU A 3 3.63 2.41 -13.41
CA LEU A 3 4.62 1.54 -12.80
C LEU A 3 5.51 2.38 -11.91
N TRP A 4 5.71 1.92 -10.68
CA TRP A 4 6.70 2.47 -9.76
C TRP A 4 7.67 1.35 -9.39
N TYR A 5 8.95 1.69 -9.30
CA TYR A 5 9.99 0.75 -8.90
C TYR A 5 11.14 1.48 -8.21
N ALA A 6 11.89 0.77 -7.37
CA ALA A 6 13.09 1.30 -6.75
C ALA A 6 14.19 1.43 -7.82
N ASP A 7 14.63 2.67 -8.06
CA ASP A 7 15.70 2.96 -9.04
C ASP A 7 17.09 2.84 -8.39
N THR A 8 17.17 3.18 -7.11
CA THR A 8 18.34 2.98 -6.24
C THR A 8 17.89 2.59 -4.84
N GLU A 9 18.84 2.33 -3.93
CA GLU A 9 18.57 2.11 -2.51
C GLU A 9 17.84 3.27 -1.84
N THR A 10 17.85 4.48 -2.44
CA THR A 10 17.32 5.71 -1.84
C THR A 10 16.28 6.43 -2.71
N THR A 11 15.85 5.82 -3.82
CA THR A 11 14.97 6.48 -4.79
C THR A 11 13.96 5.54 -5.46
N PHE A 12 12.81 6.11 -5.85
CA PHE A 12 11.80 5.43 -6.66
C PHE A 12 11.50 6.22 -7.92
N GLN A 13 11.34 5.52 -9.05
CA GLN A 13 11.00 6.10 -10.33
C GLN A 13 9.60 5.66 -10.77
N GLN A 14 8.84 6.59 -11.35
CA GLN A 14 7.57 6.28 -12.01
C GLN A 14 7.72 6.25 -13.54
N TYR A 15 7.00 5.34 -14.18
CA TYR A 15 6.68 5.37 -15.60
C TYR A 15 5.16 5.25 -15.79
N PHE A 16 4.64 5.78 -16.89
CA PHE A 16 3.26 5.52 -17.30
C PHE A 16 3.16 5.22 -18.79
N THR A 17 2.08 4.57 -19.16
CA THR A 17 1.67 4.39 -20.55
C THR A 17 0.15 4.30 -20.61
N TYR A 18 -0.47 4.84 -21.65
CA TYR A 18 -1.91 4.67 -21.93
C TYR A 18 -2.14 3.53 -22.93
N GLU A 19 -3.39 3.07 -22.99
CA GLU A 19 -3.81 2.16 -24.04
C GLU A 19 -3.45 2.75 -25.43
N ASN A 20 -2.87 1.93 -26.30
CA ASN A 20 -2.39 2.31 -27.65
C ASN A 20 -1.13 3.20 -27.71
N GLN A 21 -0.51 3.56 -26.58
CA GLN A 21 0.84 4.13 -26.60
C GLN A 21 1.88 3.01 -26.79
N LYS A 22 2.91 3.28 -27.61
CA LYS A 22 3.98 2.30 -27.90
C LYS A 22 5.15 2.37 -26.94
N GLU A 23 5.25 3.46 -26.18
CA GLU A 23 6.39 3.76 -25.32
C GLU A 23 5.90 4.05 -23.90
N TRP A 24 6.75 3.69 -22.93
CA TRP A 24 6.58 4.12 -21.54
C TRP A 24 7.21 5.49 -21.37
N ILE A 25 6.47 6.41 -20.76
CA ILE A 25 6.91 7.77 -20.53
C ILE A 25 7.41 7.88 -19.09
N LYS A 26 8.66 8.31 -18.94
CA LYS A 26 9.29 8.56 -17.64
C LYS A 26 8.58 9.70 -16.91
N GLN A 27 8.35 9.54 -15.62
CA GLN A 27 7.68 10.52 -14.75
C GLN A 27 8.62 10.97 -13.62
N ASP A 28 8.04 11.39 -12.50
CA ASP A 28 8.75 11.86 -11.32
C ASP A 28 9.64 10.80 -10.67
N LEU A 29 10.59 11.31 -9.88
CA LEU A 29 11.61 10.56 -9.14
C LEU A 29 11.58 11.01 -7.67
N TRP A 30 11.18 10.10 -6.79
CA TRP A 30 11.14 10.32 -5.35
C TRP A 30 12.53 10.03 -4.77
N ARG A 31 13.03 10.94 -3.93
CA ARG A 31 14.32 10.83 -3.23
C ARG A 31 14.12 10.73 -1.73
N GLY A 32 15.08 10.13 -1.05
CA GLY A 32 15.00 9.90 0.40
C GLY A 32 14.00 8.79 0.75
N MET A 33 13.66 7.95 -0.22
CA MET A 33 12.78 6.80 -0.05
C MET A 33 13.61 5.54 0.12
N ASN A 34 13.20 4.62 0.97
CA ASN A 34 13.87 3.36 1.18
C ASN A 34 13.59 2.39 0.02
N GLY A 35 14.55 2.25 -0.89
CA GLY A 35 14.46 1.39 -2.07
C GLY A 35 14.39 -0.11 -1.78
N HIS A 36 14.54 -0.53 -0.53
CA HIS A 36 14.39 -1.93 -0.11
C HIS A 36 12.96 -2.26 0.35
N ALA A 37 12.10 -1.24 0.51
CA ALA A 37 10.69 -1.43 0.78
C ALA A 37 9.88 -1.58 -0.53
N GLY A 38 8.64 -2.04 -0.40
CA GLY A 38 7.68 -2.04 -1.50
C GLY A 38 7.15 -0.64 -1.83
N VAL A 39 6.29 -0.58 -2.85
CA VAL A 39 5.52 0.62 -3.23
C VAL A 39 4.03 0.30 -3.20
N GLY A 40 3.23 1.18 -2.61
CA GLY A 40 1.77 1.14 -2.70
C GLY A 40 1.26 2.10 -3.78
N CYS A 41 0.17 1.76 -4.45
CA CYS A 41 -0.48 2.67 -5.40
C CYS A 41 -2.00 2.53 -5.36
N TYR A 42 -2.70 3.65 -5.57
CA TYR A 42 -4.17 3.69 -5.65
C TYR A 42 -4.64 4.68 -6.71
N SER A 43 -5.56 4.22 -7.58
CA SER A 43 -6.13 5.02 -8.69
C SER A 43 -7.54 4.55 -9.12
N TRP A 44 -8.27 3.82 -8.26
CA TRP A 44 -9.40 2.98 -8.67
C TRP A 44 -10.78 3.65 -8.78
N LEU A 45 -10.85 4.98 -8.85
CA LEU A 45 -12.13 5.70 -8.97
C LEU A 45 -12.18 6.61 -10.19
N PRO A 46 -13.38 6.93 -10.72
CA PRO A 46 -13.57 8.02 -11.67
C PRO A 46 -13.20 9.32 -10.97
N GLY A 47 -11.92 9.62 -11.05
CA GLY A 47 -11.27 10.72 -10.38
C GLY A 47 -9.94 10.97 -11.07
N THR A 48 -9.43 12.15 -10.82
CA THR A 48 -8.19 12.64 -11.41
C THR A 48 -7.02 12.52 -10.45
N THR A 49 -7.28 12.15 -9.18
CA THR A 49 -6.25 12.02 -8.17
C THR A 49 -5.66 10.61 -8.13
N THR A 50 -4.35 10.52 -8.35
CA THR A 50 -3.56 9.29 -8.20
C THR A 50 -2.76 9.35 -6.93
N TYR A 51 -2.59 8.21 -6.26
CA TYR A 51 -1.81 8.09 -5.03
C TYR A 51 -0.68 7.08 -5.16
N ALA A 52 0.43 7.37 -4.50
CA ALA A 52 1.56 6.47 -4.33
C ALA A 52 2.03 6.52 -2.87
N MET A 53 2.41 5.38 -2.32
CA MET A 53 2.90 5.28 -0.95
C MET A 53 4.30 4.68 -0.95
N PHE A 54 5.21 5.33 -0.24
CA PHE A 54 6.62 4.93 -0.13
C PHE A 54 7.03 4.90 1.33
N VAL A 55 7.98 4.04 1.68
CA VAL A 55 8.66 4.12 2.98
C VAL A 55 9.85 5.05 2.83
N ASN A 56 10.03 6.03 3.70
CA ASN A 56 11.21 6.89 3.71
C ASN A 56 12.38 6.27 4.51
N GLN A 57 13.54 6.92 4.51
CA GLN A 57 14.73 6.42 5.22
C GLN A 57 14.58 6.39 6.75
N ASP A 58 13.58 7.06 7.31
CA ASP A 58 13.23 7.04 8.73
C ASP A 58 12.17 5.98 9.08
N ASN A 59 11.87 5.07 8.15
CA ASN A 59 10.86 4.01 8.29
C ASN A 59 9.43 4.54 8.52
N VAL A 60 9.11 5.68 7.91
CA VAL A 60 7.76 6.24 7.86
C VAL A 60 7.19 6.02 6.48
N VAL A 61 5.97 5.50 6.40
CA VAL A 61 5.22 5.50 5.15
C VAL A 61 4.72 6.92 4.87
N GLU A 62 5.10 7.45 3.72
CA GLU A 62 4.58 8.69 3.17
C GLU A 62 3.51 8.39 2.12
N THR A 63 2.41 9.14 2.17
CA THR A 63 1.37 9.10 1.14
C THR A 63 1.49 10.31 0.23
N TRP A 64 1.69 10.06 -1.05
CA TRP A 64 1.79 11.08 -2.09
C TRP A 64 0.54 11.07 -2.94
N TRP A 65 0.12 12.25 -3.42
CA TRP A 65 -1.02 12.42 -4.30
C TRP A 65 -0.69 13.36 -5.46
N LYS A 66 -1.36 13.15 -6.59
CA LYS A 66 -1.30 14.03 -7.76
C LYS A 66 -2.68 14.11 -8.38
N ASP A 67 -3.26 15.30 -8.41
CA ASP A 67 -4.51 15.57 -9.12
C ASP A 67 -4.21 15.96 -10.58
N THR A 68 -4.87 15.33 -11.54
CA THR A 68 -4.73 15.65 -12.97
C THR A 68 -5.93 16.40 -13.57
N ASP A 69 -6.87 16.91 -12.76
CA ASP A 69 -8.05 17.62 -13.25
C ASP A 69 -7.68 19.00 -13.77
N SER A 70 -7.59 19.12 -15.10
CA SER A 70 -7.34 20.41 -15.75
C SER A 70 -8.51 21.40 -15.64
N ASN A 71 -9.68 20.98 -15.12
CA ASN A 71 -10.83 21.85 -14.92
C ASN A 71 -10.81 22.55 -13.54
N VAL A 72 -9.95 22.11 -12.62
CA VAL A 72 -9.76 22.74 -11.31
C VAL A 72 -8.65 23.79 -11.38
N ALA A 73 -8.87 24.95 -10.76
CA ALA A 73 -7.85 25.97 -10.66
C ALA A 73 -6.71 25.50 -9.73
N SER A 74 -5.50 25.40 -10.27
CA SER A 74 -4.31 25.08 -9.48
C SER A 74 -4.00 26.20 -8.49
N THR A 75 -3.83 25.84 -7.22
CA THR A 75 -3.45 26.76 -6.13
C THR A 75 -2.20 26.27 -5.41
N THR A 76 -1.64 27.07 -4.50
CA THR A 76 -0.49 26.62 -3.68
C THR A 76 -0.87 25.48 -2.73
N SER A 77 -2.09 25.48 -2.20
CA SER A 77 -2.58 24.43 -1.30
C SER A 77 -3.07 23.18 -2.04
N HIS A 78 -3.48 23.35 -3.31
CA HIS A 78 -3.95 22.28 -4.17
C HIS A 78 -3.36 22.45 -5.58
N PRO A 79 -2.09 22.07 -5.79
CA PRO A 79 -1.46 22.17 -7.10
C PRO A 79 -1.91 21.02 -8.00
N VAL A 80 -2.30 21.35 -9.23
CA VAL A 80 -2.70 20.37 -10.26
C VAL A 80 -1.48 19.91 -11.05
N ASN A 81 -1.48 18.65 -11.47
CA ASN A 81 -0.42 17.96 -12.21
C ASN A 81 0.94 17.93 -11.52
N SER A 82 0.95 18.02 -10.19
CA SER A 82 2.16 17.96 -9.37
C SER A 82 2.00 16.97 -8.22
N TRP A 83 3.02 16.16 -7.95
CA TRP A 83 2.99 15.27 -6.79
C TRP A 83 3.23 16.04 -5.50
N GLN A 84 2.37 15.81 -4.51
CA GLN A 84 2.42 16.42 -3.20
C GLN A 84 2.37 15.35 -2.12
N ASN A 85 3.03 15.60 -0.98
CA ASN A 85 2.97 14.72 0.18
C ASN A 85 1.76 15.10 1.05
N ALA A 86 0.90 14.12 1.38
CA ALA A 86 -0.16 14.25 2.36
C ALA A 86 0.35 13.89 3.76
N THR A 87 0.99 14.86 4.42
CA THR A 87 1.70 14.64 5.69
C THR A 87 0.78 14.14 6.82
N ASN A 88 -0.52 14.45 6.76
CA ASN A 88 -1.54 14.00 7.72
C ASN A 88 -1.85 12.49 7.63
N ALA A 89 -1.35 11.79 6.61
CA ALA A 89 -1.50 10.36 6.42
C ALA A 89 -0.15 9.60 6.54
N SER A 90 0.80 10.16 7.28
CA SER A 90 2.09 9.51 7.55
C SER A 90 1.90 8.36 8.55
N ILE A 91 2.47 7.19 8.25
CA ILE A 91 2.37 6.01 9.12
C ILE A 91 3.77 5.64 9.62
N PRO A 92 4.07 5.80 10.93
CA PRO A 92 5.40 5.51 11.46
C PRO A 92 5.65 4.00 11.59
N ASN A 93 6.90 3.65 11.89
CA ASN A 93 7.30 2.31 12.32
C ASN A 93 7.05 1.20 11.29
N ALA A 94 7.18 1.52 9.99
CA ALA A 94 7.24 0.49 8.96
C ALA A 94 8.48 -0.41 9.18
N TYR A 95 8.36 -1.70 8.90
CA TYR A 95 9.55 -2.55 8.84
C TYR A 95 10.38 -2.16 7.60
N PRO A 96 11.72 -2.02 7.69
CA PRO A 96 12.53 -1.43 6.62
C PRO A 96 12.39 -2.10 5.24
N SER A 97 12.18 -3.41 5.18
CA SER A 97 11.96 -4.13 3.91
C SER A 97 10.52 -4.61 3.73
N THR A 98 9.55 -3.87 4.31
CA THR A 98 8.14 -4.22 4.20
C THR A 98 7.67 -4.23 2.75
N SER A 99 6.86 -5.22 2.38
CA SER A 99 5.97 -5.10 1.23
C SER A 99 4.84 -4.11 1.53
N LEU A 100 4.31 -3.44 0.51
CA LEU A 100 3.15 -2.55 0.61
C LEU A 100 2.04 -3.08 -0.28
N GLY A 101 0.80 -2.98 0.17
CA GLY A 101 -0.34 -3.44 -0.62
C GLY A 101 -1.63 -2.74 -0.22
N TYR A 102 -2.54 -2.56 -1.16
CA TYR A 102 -3.78 -1.83 -0.92
C TYR A 102 -5.02 -2.62 -1.38
N THR A 103 -6.07 -2.61 -0.56
CA THR A 103 -7.41 -3.13 -0.89
C THR A 103 -8.47 -2.08 -0.59
N SER A 104 -9.21 -2.18 0.52
CA SER A 104 -9.88 -1.05 1.17
C SER A 104 -9.00 -0.44 2.27
N TYR A 105 -7.97 -1.17 2.69
CA TYR A 105 -6.97 -0.77 3.66
C TYR A 105 -5.60 -0.80 2.98
N PHE A 106 -4.73 0.14 3.34
CA PHE A 106 -3.32 0.13 2.99
C PHE A 106 -2.55 -0.68 4.03
N TYR A 107 -1.87 -1.74 3.61
CA TYR A 107 -1.18 -2.67 4.48
C TYR A 107 0.33 -2.50 4.42
N HIS A 108 0.97 -2.70 5.59
CA HIS A 108 2.40 -2.92 5.71
C HIS A 108 2.73 -3.92 6.82
N LEU A 109 3.97 -4.40 6.84
CA LEU A 109 4.60 -5.02 8.00
C LEU A 109 5.14 -3.91 8.90
N HIS A 110 4.67 -3.88 10.14
CA HIS A 110 5.10 -2.95 11.17
C HIS A 110 6.35 -3.48 11.90
N SER A 111 7.10 -2.58 12.56
CA SER A 111 8.38 -2.91 13.23
C SER A 111 8.28 -3.94 14.37
N ASP A 112 7.06 -4.14 14.91
CA ASP A 112 6.75 -5.18 15.90
C ASP A 112 6.39 -6.54 15.26
N SER A 113 6.64 -6.70 13.97
CA SER A 113 6.37 -7.92 13.17
C SER A 113 4.89 -8.26 13.02
N THR A 114 4.00 -7.29 13.20
CA THR A 114 2.56 -7.43 12.86
C THR A 114 2.27 -6.82 11.50
N ILE A 115 1.32 -7.38 10.76
CA ILE A 115 0.78 -6.72 9.57
C ILE A 115 -0.40 -5.85 10.00
N ARG A 116 -0.36 -4.58 9.61
CA ARG A 116 -1.37 -3.55 9.94
C ARG A 116 -1.95 -2.98 8.66
N GLY A 117 -3.25 -2.72 8.66
CA GLY A 117 -3.99 -2.10 7.57
C GLY A 117 -4.56 -0.76 8.01
N TYR A 118 -4.47 0.25 7.16
CA TYR A 118 -4.91 1.63 7.43
C TYR A 118 -5.96 2.05 6.41
N ASN A 119 -7.13 2.48 6.88
CA ASN A 119 -8.14 3.09 6.02
C ASN A 119 -7.79 4.55 5.82
N LEU A 120 -7.53 4.94 4.57
CA LEU A 120 -7.15 6.30 4.21
C LEU A 120 -8.33 7.00 3.54
N SER A 121 -8.51 8.29 3.79
CA SER A 121 -9.62 9.07 3.22
C SER A 121 -9.47 9.40 1.73
N PHE A 122 -8.23 9.37 1.20
CA PHE A 122 -7.90 9.72 -0.20
C PHE A 122 -8.52 11.05 -0.66
N SER A 123 -8.27 12.11 0.10
CA SER A 123 -8.81 13.47 -0.13
C SER A 123 -7.71 14.50 -0.43
N ALA A 124 -6.78 14.17 -1.34
CA ALA A 124 -5.65 15.01 -1.76
C ALA A 124 -4.86 15.55 -0.55
N GLU A 125 -4.69 16.87 -0.41
CA GLU A 125 -4.01 17.52 0.72
C GLU A 125 -4.65 17.22 2.08
N ASN A 126 -5.93 16.84 2.09
CA ASN A 126 -6.70 16.48 3.29
C ASN A 126 -6.73 14.97 3.55
N THR A 127 -5.92 14.18 2.83
CA THR A 127 -5.81 12.74 3.08
C THR A 127 -5.36 12.48 4.52
N SER A 128 -6.06 11.58 5.21
CA SER A 128 -5.84 11.24 6.61
C SER A 128 -6.12 9.77 6.87
N ILE A 129 -5.62 9.26 8.00
CA ILE A 129 -5.95 7.92 8.50
C ILE A 129 -7.30 8.00 9.23
N ILE A 130 -8.26 7.17 8.81
CA ILE A 130 -9.60 7.07 9.39
C ILE A 130 -9.62 6.03 10.51
N ASP A 131 -9.13 4.83 10.22
CA ASP A 131 -8.99 3.74 11.19
C ASP A 131 -7.83 2.80 10.84
N GLU A 132 -7.50 1.92 11.79
CA GLU A 132 -6.45 0.92 11.70
C GLU A 132 -7.01 -0.46 12.06
N ILE A 133 -6.54 -1.49 11.37
CA ILE A 133 -6.78 -2.89 11.71
C ILE A 133 -5.47 -3.65 11.79
N VAL A 134 -5.41 -4.65 12.66
CA VAL A 134 -4.27 -5.57 12.76
C VAL A 134 -4.72 -6.94 12.26
N VAL A 135 -3.86 -7.63 11.50
CA VAL A 135 -4.13 -9.01 11.06
C VAL A 135 -4.00 -9.96 12.25
N THR A 136 -5.04 -10.77 12.49
CA THR A 136 -5.12 -11.74 13.59
C THR A 136 -5.45 -13.14 13.06
N ASP A 137 -5.51 -14.14 13.94
CA ASP A 137 -5.91 -15.52 13.61
C ASP A 137 -7.01 -16.07 14.54
N GLY A 138 -7.74 -15.17 15.20
CA GLY A 138 -8.72 -15.50 16.25
C GLY A 138 -8.11 -15.73 17.65
N LYS A 139 -6.78 -15.84 17.79
CA LYS A 139 -6.08 -15.89 19.08
C LYS A 139 -5.41 -14.57 19.46
N GLY A 140 -5.25 -13.67 18.49
CA GLY A 140 -4.68 -12.34 18.68
C GLY A 140 -3.86 -11.89 17.47
N PRO A 141 -3.13 -10.78 17.57
CA PRO A 141 -2.22 -10.32 16.53
C PRO A 141 -1.21 -11.39 16.13
N VAL A 142 -1.09 -11.63 14.82
CA VAL A 142 -0.13 -12.59 14.28
C VAL A 142 1.24 -11.94 14.17
N LYS A 143 2.28 -12.69 14.55
CA LYS A 143 3.67 -12.32 14.30
C LYS A 143 4.14 -12.99 13.01
N PHE A 144 4.42 -12.17 12.03
CA PHE A 144 4.92 -12.58 10.72
C PHE A 144 6.43 -12.64 10.72
N LEU A 145 7.01 -13.34 9.76
CA LEU A 145 8.44 -13.26 9.56
C LEU A 145 8.83 -11.85 9.11
N ASN A 146 9.83 -11.31 9.78
CA ASN A 146 10.41 -10.03 9.38
C ASN A 146 10.99 -10.13 7.97
N GLY A 147 10.59 -9.22 7.08
CA GLY A 147 10.95 -9.27 5.67
C GLY A 147 10.13 -10.24 4.82
N THR A 148 9.04 -10.82 5.34
CA THR A 148 8.08 -11.56 4.51
C THR A 148 7.60 -10.68 3.36
N HIS A 149 7.51 -11.27 2.17
CA HIS A 149 6.68 -10.68 1.13
C HIS A 149 5.21 -10.79 1.56
N MET A 150 4.47 -9.72 1.36
CA MET A 150 3.04 -9.65 1.61
C MET A 150 2.34 -9.25 0.32
N THR A 151 1.28 -9.96 -0.02
CA THR A 151 0.33 -9.51 -1.04
C THR A 151 -1.07 -9.49 -0.45
N VAL A 152 -1.89 -8.55 -0.90
CA VAL A 152 -3.24 -8.35 -0.42
C VAL A 152 -4.21 -8.29 -1.59
N SER A 153 -5.42 -8.78 -1.37
CA SER A 153 -6.49 -8.73 -2.35
C SER A 153 -7.82 -8.57 -1.63
N ALA A 154 -8.85 -8.16 -2.36
CA ALA A 154 -10.21 -8.13 -1.86
C ALA A 154 -11.14 -8.79 -2.86
N VAL A 155 -12.11 -9.53 -2.32
CA VAL A 155 -13.28 -10.03 -3.02
C VAL A 155 -14.51 -9.43 -2.34
N ASP A 156 -15.67 -9.43 -3.01
CA ASP A 156 -16.90 -8.82 -2.49
C ASP A 156 -17.20 -9.18 -1.02
N ALA A 157 -16.83 -10.40 -0.62
CA ALA A 157 -17.09 -10.96 0.71
C ALA A 157 -15.97 -10.75 1.75
N GLY A 158 -14.76 -10.29 1.38
CA GLY A 158 -13.63 -10.31 2.30
C GLY A 158 -12.31 -9.69 1.83
N LEU A 159 -11.47 -9.38 2.82
CA LEU A 159 -10.09 -8.95 2.69
C LEU A 159 -9.17 -10.18 2.82
N LEU A 160 -8.19 -10.27 1.93
CA LEU A 160 -7.24 -11.36 1.84
C LEU A 160 -5.84 -10.79 2.06
N VAL A 161 -5.08 -11.39 2.99
CA VAL A 161 -3.66 -11.09 3.22
C VAL A 161 -2.89 -12.39 3.12
N PHE A 162 -1.90 -12.44 2.25
CA PHE A 162 -1.01 -13.59 2.09
C PHE A 162 0.37 -13.19 2.57
N ALA A 163 0.93 -13.97 3.51
CA ALA A 163 2.25 -13.73 4.06
C ALA A 163 2.81 -15.02 4.70
N GLN A 164 4.09 -14.98 5.06
CA GLN A 164 4.80 -16.11 5.70
C GLN A 164 4.87 -15.92 7.21
N THR A 165 4.77 -17.03 7.94
CA THR A 165 4.88 -17.08 9.41
C THR A 165 5.98 -18.01 9.90
N VAL A 166 6.37 -19.02 9.09
CA VAL A 166 7.39 -20.02 9.43
C VAL A 166 8.44 -20.22 8.33
N GLY A 167 8.25 -19.63 7.14
CA GLY A 167 9.33 -19.33 6.18
C GLY A 167 9.31 -20.15 4.89
N ASP A 168 8.82 -21.38 4.98
CA ASP A 168 8.47 -22.24 3.85
C ASP A 168 6.95 -22.27 3.58
N ASP A 169 6.17 -21.51 4.36
CA ASP A 169 4.73 -21.39 4.22
C ASP A 169 4.32 -20.22 3.33
N VAL A 170 3.10 -20.31 2.80
CA VAL A 170 2.28 -19.15 2.49
C VAL A 170 0.99 -19.32 3.25
N THR A 171 0.67 -18.40 4.15
CA THR A 171 -0.58 -18.43 4.92
C THR A 171 -1.52 -17.35 4.41
N LEU A 172 -2.75 -17.74 4.09
CA LEU A 172 -3.84 -16.82 3.81
C LEU A 172 -4.51 -16.42 5.13
N PHE A 173 -4.67 -15.12 5.34
CA PHE A 173 -5.51 -14.53 6.38
C PHE A 173 -6.72 -13.87 5.72
N LEU A 174 -7.91 -14.31 6.09
CA LEU A 174 -9.19 -13.85 5.55
C LEU A 174 -9.95 -13.08 6.63
N ARG A 175 -10.46 -11.90 6.28
CA ARG A 175 -11.44 -11.18 7.10
C ARG A 175 -12.68 -10.88 6.28
N GLY A 176 -13.83 -11.35 6.73
CA GLY A 176 -15.11 -11.02 6.11
C GLY A 176 -15.46 -9.54 6.24
N THR A 177 -16.14 -8.98 5.22
CA THR A 177 -16.57 -7.57 5.18
C THR A 177 -18.05 -7.38 5.57
N GLY A 178 -18.86 -8.45 5.65
CA GLY A 178 -20.32 -8.39 5.82
C GLY A 178 -20.89 -9.13 7.04
N VAL A 179 -22.21 -9.00 7.21
CA VAL A 179 -22.99 -9.79 8.19
C VAL A 179 -23.13 -11.21 7.64
N GLY A 180 -22.47 -12.18 8.28
CA GLY A 180 -22.47 -13.60 7.86
C GLY A 180 -21.08 -14.18 7.57
N THR A 181 -20.15 -13.39 7.02
CA THR A 181 -18.74 -13.80 6.85
C THR A 181 -17.87 -13.48 8.07
N GLY A 182 -18.36 -12.62 8.97
CA GLY A 182 -17.72 -12.26 10.23
C GLY A 182 -16.57 -11.27 10.04
N ARG A 183 -16.50 -10.23 10.87
CA ARG A 183 -15.39 -9.25 10.87
C ARG A 183 -14.14 -9.76 11.58
N VAL A 184 -14.05 -11.08 11.76
CA VAL A 184 -12.99 -11.79 12.49
C VAL A 184 -12.03 -12.36 11.47
N TRP A 185 -10.74 -12.29 11.75
CA TRP A 185 -9.74 -12.94 10.92
C TRP A 185 -9.71 -14.45 11.16
N THR A 186 -9.61 -15.21 10.08
CA THR A 186 -9.26 -16.63 10.09
C THR A 186 -8.01 -16.85 9.24
N SER A 187 -7.29 -17.94 9.48
CA SER A 187 -6.09 -18.28 8.72
C SER A 187 -6.16 -19.68 8.12
N LEU A 188 -5.51 -19.85 6.97
CA LEU A 188 -5.37 -21.11 6.26
C LEU A 188 -3.96 -21.18 5.67
N GLY A 189 -3.17 -22.18 6.08
CA GLY A 189 -1.91 -22.51 5.43
C GLY A 189 -2.18 -23.05 4.03
N LEU A 190 -1.51 -22.48 3.02
CA LEU A 190 -1.59 -22.95 1.64
C LEU A 190 -0.45 -23.95 1.42
N GLY A 191 -0.78 -25.12 0.88
CA GLY A 191 0.23 -26.08 0.45
C GLY A 191 1.04 -25.47 -0.69
N VAL A 192 2.33 -25.25 -0.46
CA VAL A 192 3.27 -24.91 -1.53
C VAL A 192 3.89 -26.24 -1.96
N ASP A 193 3.32 -26.86 -2.99
CA ASP A 193 3.91 -28.08 -3.54
C ASP A 193 5.27 -27.70 -4.15
N LEU A 194 6.35 -28.07 -3.46
CA LEU A 194 7.71 -27.97 -3.98
C LEU A 194 7.84 -29.03 -5.07
N VAL A 195 7.71 -28.60 -6.33
CA VAL A 195 8.03 -29.42 -7.51
C VAL A 195 9.53 -29.59 -7.66
#